data_AF-A0A928NK47-F1
#
_entry.id   AF-A0A928NK47-F1
#
_cell.length_a   1.000
_cell.length_b   1.000
_cell.length_c   1.000
_cell.angle_alpha   90.00
_cell.angle_beta   90.00
_cell.angle_gamma   90.00
#
_symmetry.space_group_name_H-M   'P 1'
#
loop_
_entity.id
_entity.type
_entity.pdbx_description
1 polymer ?
#
loop_
_entity_poly.entity_id
_entity_poly.type
_entity_poly.pdbx_seq_one_letter_code
_entity_poly.pdbx_strand_id
1 'polypeptide(L)'
;MKKIISSAICLLILLSSTIVFGANINYTVGPANITIAIPETMEVFTRNTPPDDERFALMGFGYDTMMESFNSQNIYLQAMSTDYGNQKELVLICTRTDEKEYSDVTTLYNAAMSEGKSLEKQGKTVISEDIFEHDGTDFVMVEYSDIFTSREYITVQAGTKIRLRLTDYENGISADEEEFLESVVKSVKIPHEKEEPPKSEIAQTLNSEPEMKETPSSAQPKDTSKDTDNKVIQLLIRILGAVLLITFIPLIIRMFLFSRGLSRGGAKAFAIIYSILVSALVWYLIDKKLLGNIPIYIAFIPLLWSFVIYKIVKH
;
A
#
# COMPACT_ATOMS: atom_id res chain seq x y z
N MET A 1 -10.17 42.01 2.13
CA MET A 1 -10.78 40.78 2.71
C MET A 1 -10.92 39.64 1.69
N LYS A 2 -11.64 39.78 0.56
CA LYS A 2 -11.83 38.71 -0.44
C LYS A 2 -10.55 38.05 -0.99
N LYS A 3 -9.46 38.83 -1.20
CA LYS A 3 -8.17 38.31 -1.69
C LYS A 3 -7.41 37.46 -0.66
N ILE A 4 -7.56 37.77 0.63
CA ILE A 4 -6.91 37.03 1.72
C ILE A 4 -7.62 35.68 1.93
N ILE A 5 -8.94 35.66 1.84
CA ILE A 5 -9.77 34.45 1.94
C ILE A 5 -9.47 33.49 0.78
N SER A 6 -9.35 33.99 -0.45
CA SER A 6 -9.01 33.15 -1.60
C SER A 6 -7.59 32.56 -1.51
N SER A 7 -6.63 33.31 -0.96
CA SER A 7 -5.26 32.82 -0.73
C SER A 7 -5.22 31.79 0.40
N ALA A 8 -6.00 31.97 1.45
CA ALA A 8 -6.11 31.02 2.55
C ALA A 8 -6.77 29.69 2.12
N ILE A 9 -7.76 29.75 1.22
CA ILE A 9 -8.39 28.54 0.65
C ILE A 9 -7.42 27.79 -0.28
N CYS A 10 -6.66 28.49 -1.13
CA CYS A 10 -5.61 27.84 -1.93
C CYS A 10 -4.52 27.22 -1.04
N LEU A 11 -4.14 27.88 0.06
CA LEU A 11 -3.18 27.33 1.02
C LEU A 11 -3.74 26.10 1.75
N LEU A 12 -5.03 26.11 2.13
CA LEU A 12 -5.72 24.97 2.74
C LEU A 12 -5.83 23.76 1.79
N ILE A 13 -6.05 23.99 0.49
CA ILE A 13 -6.09 22.92 -0.52
C ILE A 13 -4.69 22.33 -0.78
N LEU A 14 -3.65 23.18 -0.76
CA LEU A 14 -2.24 22.75 -0.85
C LEU A 14 -1.74 22.06 0.43
N LEU A 15 -2.30 22.41 1.59
CA LEU A 15 -2.02 21.76 2.87
C LEU A 15 -2.82 20.46 3.04
N SER A 16 -3.99 20.31 2.38
CA SER A 16 -4.74 19.05 2.39
C SER A 16 -4.17 17.98 1.47
N SER A 17 -3.19 18.31 0.61
CA SER A 17 -2.46 17.34 -0.21
C SER A 17 -1.22 16.77 0.47
N THR A 18 -1.05 16.98 1.79
CA THR A 18 -0.13 16.13 2.54
C THR A 18 -0.68 14.72 2.50
N ILE A 19 -0.07 13.89 1.65
CA ILE A 19 -0.25 12.44 1.65
C ILE A 19 -0.08 12.02 3.10
N VAL A 20 -1.16 11.53 3.70
CA VAL A 20 -1.07 10.79 4.95
C VAL A 20 -0.26 9.55 4.58
N PHE A 21 1.05 9.60 4.80
CA PHE A 21 1.82 8.38 4.93
C PHE A 21 1.21 7.71 6.15
N GLY A 22 0.33 6.73 5.91
CA GLY A 22 -0.15 5.87 6.98
C GLY A 22 1.07 5.34 7.70
N ALA A 23 1.11 5.49 9.02
CA ALA A 23 2.24 4.92 9.74
C ALA A 23 2.17 3.39 9.57
N ASN A 24 3.34 2.74 9.59
CA ASN A 24 3.38 1.29 9.63
C ASN A 24 3.32 0.85 11.09
N ILE A 25 2.44 -0.10 11.40
CA ILE A 25 2.37 -0.75 12.70
C ILE A 25 3.22 -2.02 12.62
N ASN A 26 4.15 -2.18 13.55
CA ASN A 26 4.97 -3.38 13.65
C ASN A 26 4.25 -4.44 14.48
N TYR A 27 4.16 -5.64 13.94
CA TYR A 27 3.62 -6.82 14.60
C TYR A 27 4.73 -7.85 14.76
N THR A 28 4.88 -8.39 15.98
CA THR A 28 5.72 -9.56 16.22
C THR A 28 4.85 -10.79 16.33
N VAL A 29 5.02 -11.74 15.42
CA VAL A 29 4.10 -12.87 15.22
C VAL A 29 4.86 -14.16 14.97
N GLY A 30 4.21 -15.28 15.30
CA GLY A 30 4.72 -16.61 14.97
C GLY A 30 5.79 -17.16 15.92
N PRO A 31 6.11 -18.45 15.79
CA PRO A 31 7.07 -19.15 16.66
C PRO A 31 8.50 -18.65 16.47
N ALA A 32 8.81 -18.04 15.33
CA ALA A 32 10.13 -17.49 15.02
C ALA A 32 10.28 -16.01 15.44
N ASN A 33 9.34 -15.43 16.20
CA ASN A 33 9.35 -14.01 16.59
C ASN A 33 9.54 -13.07 15.39
N ILE A 34 8.84 -13.35 14.29
CA ILE A 34 8.93 -12.60 13.05
C ILE A 34 8.33 -11.23 13.29
N THR A 35 9.07 -10.17 12.98
CA THR A 35 8.52 -8.81 13.00
C THR A 35 8.15 -8.40 11.59
N ILE A 36 6.94 -7.90 11.38
CA ILE A 36 6.44 -7.42 10.10
C ILE A 36 5.72 -6.09 10.29
N ALA A 37 5.95 -5.14 9.39
CA ALA A 37 5.31 -3.83 9.42
C ALA A 37 4.14 -3.81 8.43
N ILE A 38 2.93 -3.58 8.94
CA ILE A 38 1.71 -3.47 8.14
C ILE A 38 1.23 -2.03 8.14
N PRO A 39 0.89 -1.44 6.98
CA PRO A 39 0.34 -0.10 6.94
C PRO A 39 -1.00 0.02 7.68
N GLU A 40 -1.22 1.16 8.33
CA GLU A 40 -2.46 1.51 9.05
C GLU A 40 -3.73 1.45 8.18
N THR A 41 -3.60 1.41 6.86
CA THR A 41 -4.73 1.31 5.93
C THR A 41 -5.34 -0.10 5.86
N MET A 42 -4.80 -1.07 6.60
CA MET A 42 -5.32 -2.43 6.68
C MET A 42 -5.70 -2.79 8.11
N GLU A 43 -6.83 -3.47 8.25
CA GLU A 43 -7.23 -4.06 9.52
C GLU A 43 -6.52 -5.39 9.74
N VAL A 44 -5.82 -5.51 10.87
CA VAL A 44 -4.96 -6.66 11.16
C VAL A 44 -5.57 -7.55 12.24
N PHE A 45 -5.72 -8.82 11.92
CA PHE A 45 -6.14 -9.89 12.83
C PHE A 45 -4.96 -10.83 13.07
N THR A 46 -4.78 -11.22 14.34
CA THR A 46 -3.79 -12.19 14.81
C THR A 46 -4.49 -13.27 15.63
N ARG A 47 -3.80 -14.35 15.97
CA ARG A 47 -4.33 -15.40 16.87
C ARG A 47 -4.72 -14.90 18.27
N ASN A 48 -4.24 -13.72 18.65
CA ASN A 48 -4.49 -13.10 19.95
C ASN A 48 -5.54 -12.00 19.88
N THR A 49 -6.18 -11.79 18.73
CA THR A 49 -7.25 -10.78 18.62
C THR A 49 -8.41 -11.21 19.52
N PRO A 50 -8.91 -10.34 20.41
CA PRO A 50 -9.91 -10.73 21.38
C PRO A 50 -11.27 -11.00 20.71
N PRO A 51 -12.10 -11.92 21.24
CA PRO A 51 -13.35 -12.32 20.60
C PRO A 51 -14.41 -11.22 20.50
N ASP A 52 -14.29 -10.17 21.31
CA ASP A 52 -15.15 -8.98 21.33
C ASP A 52 -14.60 -7.80 20.52
N ASP A 53 -13.55 -8.01 19.73
CA ASP A 53 -12.97 -6.97 18.88
C ASP A 53 -13.99 -6.46 17.84
N GLU A 54 -14.25 -5.14 17.84
CA GLU A 54 -15.25 -4.50 16.97
C GLU A 54 -14.94 -4.68 15.48
N ARG A 55 -13.68 -4.94 15.13
CA ARG A 55 -13.25 -5.12 13.73
C ARG A 55 -13.83 -6.38 13.10
N PHE A 56 -14.14 -7.41 13.89
CA PHE A 56 -14.85 -8.60 13.37
C PHE A 56 -16.22 -8.21 12.81
N ALA A 57 -16.97 -7.39 13.55
CA ALA A 57 -18.28 -6.90 13.11
C ALA A 57 -18.15 -5.95 11.91
N LEU A 58 -17.14 -5.07 11.91
CA LEU A 58 -16.86 -4.14 10.80
C LEU A 58 -16.60 -4.89 9.49
N MET A 59 -15.83 -5.97 9.56
CA MET A 59 -15.42 -6.76 8.40
C MET A 59 -16.42 -7.88 8.04
N GLY A 60 -17.47 -8.07 8.85
CA GLY A 60 -18.48 -9.10 8.62
C GLY A 60 -18.00 -10.53 8.89
N PHE A 61 -16.94 -10.70 9.68
CA PHE A 61 -16.41 -12.02 10.05
C PHE A 61 -16.85 -12.44 11.44
N GLY A 62 -17.07 -13.74 11.62
CA GLY A 62 -17.23 -14.34 12.95
C GLY A 62 -15.87 -14.72 13.53
N TYR A 63 -15.65 -14.41 14.81
CA TYR A 63 -14.41 -14.77 15.54
C TYR A 63 -14.08 -16.26 15.40
N ASP A 64 -15.02 -17.15 15.72
CA ASP A 64 -14.79 -18.60 15.72
C ASP A 64 -14.38 -19.11 14.33
N THR A 65 -15.08 -18.67 13.27
CA THR A 65 -14.77 -19.03 11.89
C THR A 65 -13.37 -18.57 11.49
N MET A 66 -12.99 -17.35 11.87
CA MET A 66 -11.68 -16.80 11.55
C MET A 66 -10.58 -17.55 12.30
N MET A 67 -10.76 -17.81 13.60
CA MET A 67 -9.77 -18.55 14.40
C MET A 67 -9.64 -20.02 13.96
N GLU A 68 -10.72 -20.66 13.51
CA GLU A 68 -10.67 -21.99 12.90
C GLU A 68 -9.81 -21.99 11.63
N SER A 69 -9.95 -20.97 10.77
CA SER A 69 -9.09 -20.78 9.61
C SER A 69 -7.62 -20.59 10.03
N PHE A 70 -7.38 -19.77 11.07
CA PHE A 70 -6.02 -19.50 11.55
C PHE A 70 -5.31 -20.75 12.05
N ASN A 71 -6.05 -21.61 12.76
CA ASN A 71 -5.52 -22.85 13.30
C ASN A 71 -5.33 -23.90 12.20
N SER A 72 -6.31 -24.09 11.32
CA SER A 72 -6.25 -25.11 10.26
C SER A 72 -5.18 -24.82 9.20
N GLN A 73 -4.93 -23.54 8.89
CA GLN A 73 -3.98 -23.14 7.84
C GLN A 73 -2.65 -22.62 8.38
N ASN A 74 -2.43 -22.65 9.70
CA ASN A 74 -1.27 -22.06 10.35
C ASN A 74 -1.05 -20.56 10.07
N ILE A 75 -2.15 -19.80 9.99
CA ILE A 75 -2.10 -18.33 9.83
C ILE A 75 -1.79 -17.70 11.19
N TYR A 76 -0.86 -16.76 11.20
CA TYR A 76 -0.49 -15.98 12.39
C TYR A 76 -0.91 -14.52 12.29
N LEU A 77 -1.02 -14.00 11.07
CA LEU A 77 -1.46 -12.65 10.79
C LEU A 77 -2.27 -12.65 9.49
N GLN A 78 -3.41 -11.97 9.51
CA GLN A 78 -4.20 -11.67 8.32
C GLN A 78 -4.56 -10.18 8.36
N ALA A 79 -4.11 -9.43 7.37
CA ALA A 79 -4.43 -8.02 7.22
C ALA A 79 -5.35 -7.82 6.01
N MET A 80 -6.39 -7.02 6.15
CA MET A 80 -7.39 -6.80 5.09
C MET A 80 -7.58 -5.31 4.81
N SER A 81 -7.66 -4.94 3.54
CA SER A 81 -7.96 -3.56 3.15
C SER A 81 -9.37 -3.17 3.61
N THR A 82 -9.51 -1.95 4.14
CA THR A 82 -10.82 -1.36 4.45
C THR A 82 -11.49 -0.72 3.23
N ASP A 83 -10.78 -0.63 2.10
CA ASP A 83 -11.32 -0.05 0.86
C ASP A 83 -12.15 -1.08 0.10
N TYR A 84 -13.47 -0.86 0.06
CA TYR A 84 -14.42 -1.73 -0.63
C TYR A 84 -14.23 -1.81 -2.14
N GLY A 85 -13.54 -0.85 -2.76
CA GLY A 85 -13.20 -0.87 -4.20
C GLY A 85 -11.77 -1.31 -4.48
N ASN A 86 -11.06 -1.79 -3.48
CA ASN A 86 -9.75 -2.40 -3.63
C ASN A 86 -9.53 -3.44 -2.52
N GLN A 87 -10.30 -4.53 -2.60
CA GLN A 87 -10.23 -5.61 -1.63
C GLN A 87 -8.93 -6.38 -1.76
N LYS A 88 -8.14 -6.31 -0.70
CA LYS A 88 -6.83 -6.96 -0.60
C LYS A 88 -6.71 -7.67 0.72
N GLU A 89 -5.97 -8.76 0.71
CA GLU A 89 -5.71 -9.56 1.88
C GLU A 89 -4.25 -9.99 1.89
N LEU A 90 -3.55 -9.66 2.98
CA LEU A 90 -2.21 -10.12 3.27
C LEU A 90 -2.26 -11.18 4.37
N VAL A 91 -1.66 -12.34 4.14
CA VAL A 91 -1.67 -13.47 5.07
C VAL A 91 -0.24 -13.93 5.35
N LEU A 92 0.13 -14.01 6.63
CA LEU A 92 1.36 -14.64 7.09
C LEU A 92 1.07 -16.04 7.63
N ILE A 93 1.67 -17.04 6.99
CA ILE A 93 1.58 -18.44 7.35
C ILE A 93 2.96 -18.92 7.80
N CYS A 94 3.02 -19.64 8.93
CA CYS A 94 4.27 -20.22 9.43
C CYS A 94 4.08 -21.72 9.70
N THR A 95 4.88 -22.54 9.03
CA THR A 95 4.82 -24.00 9.16
C THR A 95 6.18 -24.54 9.56
N ARG A 96 6.23 -25.36 10.61
CA ARG A 96 7.47 -26.03 11.02
C ARG A 96 7.92 -27.02 9.94
N THR A 97 9.20 -27.02 9.62
CA THR A 97 9.82 -27.89 8.61
C THR A 97 11.19 -28.35 9.11
N ASP A 98 11.71 -29.44 8.55
CA ASP A 98 13.10 -29.82 8.77
C ASP A 98 13.98 -28.89 7.93
N GLU A 99 14.93 -28.18 8.55
CA GLU A 99 15.84 -27.27 7.83
C GLU A 99 16.59 -27.96 6.69
N LYS A 100 16.81 -29.27 6.81
CA LYS A 100 17.47 -30.07 5.77
C LYS A 100 16.61 -30.27 4.53
N GLU A 101 15.30 -30.09 4.63
CA GLU A 101 14.36 -30.16 3.50
C GLU A 101 14.57 -28.99 2.53
N TYR A 102 15.05 -27.86 3.04
CA TYR A 102 15.26 -26.61 2.28
C TYR A 102 16.65 -26.03 2.59
N SER A 103 17.69 -26.85 2.42
CA SER A 103 19.07 -26.51 2.80
C SER A 103 19.66 -25.30 2.05
N ASP A 104 19.05 -24.91 0.93
CA ASP A 104 19.42 -23.74 0.14
C ASP A 104 18.21 -23.17 -0.64
N VAL A 105 18.34 -21.95 -1.16
CA VAL A 105 17.28 -21.28 -1.94
C VAL A 105 16.88 -22.07 -3.20
N THR A 106 17.78 -22.88 -3.78
CA THR A 106 17.47 -23.68 -4.98
C THR A 106 16.53 -24.83 -4.65
N THR A 107 16.73 -25.50 -3.52
CA THR A 107 15.82 -26.54 -3.02
C THR A 107 14.45 -25.96 -2.68
N LEU A 108 14.41 -24.80 -2.03
CA LEU A 108 13.17 -24.08 -1.76
C LEU A 108 12.45 -23.65 -3.04
N TYR A 109 13.19 -23.11 -4.01
CA TYR A 109 12.67 -22.71 -5.31
C TYR A 109 12.03 -23.90 -6.02
N ASN A 110 12.78 -25.01 -6.18
CA ASN A 110 12.26 -26.21 -6.82
C ASN A 110 11.01 -26.77 -6.14
N ALA A 111 10.95 -26.73 -4.81
CA ALA A 111 9.77 -27.14 -4.06
C ALA A 111 8.58 -26.22 -4.33
N ALA A 112 8.78 -24.90 -4.28
CA ALA A 112 7.76 -23.91 -4.61
C ALA A 112 7.26 -24.06 -6.06
N MET A 113 8.15 -24.35 -7.01
CA MET A 113 7.77 -24.62 -8.41
C MET A 113 6.96 -25.92 -8.55
N SER A 114 7.30 -26.95 -7.77
CA SER A 114 6.53 -28.18 -7.73
C SER A 114 5.14 -27.96 -7.14
N GLU A 115 5.02 -27.14 -6.09
CA GLU A 115 3.73 -26.67 -5.57
C GLU A 115 2.97 -25.88 -6.65
N GLY A 116 3.64 -24.95 -7.36
CA GLY A 116 3.08 -24.18 -8.48
C GLY A 116 2.52 -25.06 -9.61
N LYS A 117 3.25 -26.08 -10.05
CA LYS A 117 2.74 -27.09 -11.01
C LYS A 117 1.54 -27.87 -10.48
N SER A 118 1.43 -28.05 -9.17
CA SER A 118 0.23 -28.61 -8.57
C SER A 118 -0.94 -27.63 -8.59
N LEU A 119 -0.69 -26.32 -8.50
CA LEU A 119 -1.71 -25.29 -8.67
C LEU A 119 -2.23 -25.25 -10.11
N GLU A 120 -1.37 -25.46 -11.11
CA GLU A 120 -1.79 -25.58 -12.51
C GLU A 120 -2.75 -26.74 -12.73
N LYS A 121 -2.51 -27.89 -12.08
CA LYS A 121 -3.44 -29.03 -12.09
C LYS A 121 -4.79 -28.73 -11.42
N GLN A 122 -4.85 -27.70 -10.58
CA GLN A 122 -6.07 -27.22 -9.94
C GLN A 122 -6.76 -26.11 -10.74
N GLY A 123 -6.24 -25.76 -11.94
CA GLY A 123 -6.81 -24.73 -12.81
C GLY A 123 -6.24 -23.32 -12.59
N LYS A 124 -5.23 -23.16 -11.74
CA LYS A 124 -4.54 -21.87 -11.55
C LYS A 124 -3.49 -21.66 -12.62
N THR A 125 -3.15 -20.42 -12.92
CA THR A 125 -2.10 -20.05 -13.88
C THR A 125 -0.96 -19.40 -13.14
N VAL A 126 0.25 -19.95 -13.23
CA VAL A 126 1.44 -19.27 -12.70
C VAL A 126 1.81 -18.12 -13.64
N ILE A 127 1.94 -16.91 -13.09
CA ILE A 127 2.22 -15.68 -13.83
C ILE A 127 3.72 -15.38 -13.85
N SER A 128 4.36 -15.41 -12.68
CA SER A 128 5.76 -15.07 -12.52
C SER A 128 6.39 -15.81 -11.35
N GLU A 129 7.70 -16.01 -11.45
CA GLU A 129 8.52 -16.73 -10.47
C GLU A 129 9.88 -16.01 -10.40
N ASP A 130 10.37 -15.72 -9.20
CA ASP A 130 11.65 -15.03 -9.02
C ASP A 130 12.26 -15.36 -7.65
N ILE A 131 13.52 -14.95 -7.45
CA ILE A 131 14.19 -14.96 -6.16
C ILE A 131 14.41 -13.50 -5.74
N PHE A 132 13.83 -13.13 -4.60
CA PHE A 132 13.94 -11.82 -4.00
C PHE A 132 14.85 -11.89 -2.77
N GLU A 133 15.99 -11.20 -2.80
CA GLU A 133 16.93 -11.14 -1.68
C GLU A 133 16.70 -9.87 -0.85
N HIS A 134 16.59 -10.02 0.48
CA HIS A 134 16.54 -8.90 1.40
C HIS A 134 17.16 -9.22 2.75
N ASP A 135 18.01 -8.31 3.26
CA ASP A 135 18.68 -8.43 4.57
C ASP A 135 19.38 -9.78 4.80
N GLY A 136 20.01 -10.32 3.75
CA GLY A 136 20.69 -11.62 3.79
C GLY A 136 19.74 -12.84 3.84
N THR A 137 18.45 -12.64 3.58
CA THR A 137 17.44 -13.69 3.47
C THR A 137 16.92 -13.77 2.03
N ASP A 138 16.94 -14.97 1.46
CA ASP A 138 16.34 -15.24 0.16
C ASP A 138 14.86 -15.60 0.32
N PHE A 139 14.03 -15.00 -0.52
CA PHE A 139 12.63 -15.32 -0.67
C PHE A 139 12.37 -15.84 -2.07
N VAL A 140 11.72 -16.99 -2.18
CA VAL A 140 11.15 -17.43 -3.44
C VAL A 140 9.81 -16.72 -3.62
N MET A 141 9.71 -15.95 -4.69
CA MET A 141 8.48 -15.27 -5.08
C MET A 141 7.74 -16.10 -6.13
N VAL A 142 6.45 -16.34 -5.91
CA VAL A 142 5.56 -16.98 -6.89
C VAL A 142 4.29 -16.16 -7.01
N GLU A 143 3.94 -15.76 -8.22
CA GLU A 143 2.66 -15.14 -8.54
C GLU A 143 1.81 -16.10 -9.36
N TYR A 144 0.54 -16.19 -9.01
CA TYR A 144 -0.42 -16.99 -9.74
C TYR A 144 -1.80 -16.33 -9.77
N SER A 145 -2.56 -16.65 -10.81
CA SER A 145 -3.96 -16.25 -10.96
C SER A 145 -4.87 -17.46 -10.94
N ASP A 146 -6.02 -17.31 -10.30
CA ASP A 146 -7.20 -18.16 -10.43
C ASP A 146 -8.39 -17.22 -10.69
N ILE A 147 -9.41 -17.27 -9.83
CA ILE A 147 -10.44 -16.22 -9.70
C ILE A 147 -9.82 -14.88 -9.27
N PHE A 148 -8.73 -14.94 -8.49
CA PHE A 148 -8.01 -13.79 -7.94
C PHE A 148 -6.52 -13.91 -8.27
N THR A 149 -5.79 -12.80 -8.19
CA THR A 149 -4.33 -12.82 -8.33
C THR A 149 -3.69 -12.85 -6.95
N SER A 150 -2.78 -13.78 -6.74
CA SER A 150 -2.01 -13.87 -5.50
C SER A 150 -0.52 -13.88 -5.78
N ARG A 151 0.25 -13.18 -4.95
CA ARG A 151 1.71 -13.26 -4.91
C ARG A 151 2.16 -13.75 -3.54
N GLU A 152 3.02 -14.75 -3.53
CA GLU A 152 3.61 -15.33 -2.34
C GLU A 152 5.11 -15.07 -2.29
N TYR A 153 5.61 -14.73 -1.12
CA TYR A 153 7.03 -14.72 -0.78
C TYR A 153 7.28 -15.81 0.26
N ILE A 154 8.14 -16.77 -0.07
CA ILE A 154 8.39 -17.96 0.73
C ILE A 154 9.87 -18.01 1.12
N THR A 155 10.15 -18.16 2.40
CA THR A 155 11.50 -18.40 2.91
C THR A 155 11.49 -19.48 3.99
N VAL A 156 12.66 -20.01 4.34
CA VAL A 156 12.84 -20.98 5.42
C VAL A 156 13.96 -20.51 6.33
N GLN A 157 13.66 -20.36 7.62
CA GLN A 157 14.62 -19.90 8.61
C GLN A 157 14.32 -20.52 9.97
N ALA A 158 15.37 -20.97 10.68
CA ALA A 158 15.24 -21.59 12.00
C ALA A 158 14.17 -22.70 12.06
N GLY A 159 14.20 -23.62 11.09
CA GLY A 159 13.24 -24.73 10.97
C GLY A 159 11.79 -24.32 10.71
N THR A 160 11.55 -23.10 10.24
CA THR A 160 10.21 -22.56 9.97
C THR A 160 10.11 -22.11 8.53
N LYS A 161 9.19 -22.69 7.76
CA LYS A 161 8.77 -22.19 6.45
C LYS A 161 7.80 -21.04 6.67
N ILE A 162 8.21 -19.87 6.20
CA ILE A 162 7.48 -18.61 6.32
C ILE A 162 6.94 -18.27 4.94
N ARG A 163 5.62 -18.08 4.85
CA ARG A 163 4.92 -17.69 3.62
C ARG A 163 4.13 -16.42 3.88
N LEU A 164 4.47 -15.37 3.16
CA LEU A 164 3.69 -14.14 3.10
C LEU A 164 2.94 -14.10 1.76
N ARG A 165 1.62 -14.11 1.81
CA ARG A 165 0.75 -14.07 0.61
C ARG A 165 -0.01 -12.77 0.58
N LEU A 166 -0.03 -12.08 -0.54
CA LEU A 166 -1.08 -11.11 -0.85
C LEU A 166 -2.03 -11.69 -1.89
N THR A 167 -3.32 -11.46 -1.69
CA THR A 167 -4.37 -11.72 -2.67
C THR A 167 -5.05 -10.41 -3.02
N ASP A 168 -5.10 -10.10 -4.32
CA ASP A 168 -5.92 -9.03 -4.90
C ASP A 168 -7.17 -9.64 -5.52
N TYR A 169 -8.33 -9.17 -5.06
CA TYR A 169 -9.63 -9.74 -5.42
C TYR A 169 -10.26 -9.10 -6.66
N GLU A 170 -9.67 -8.05 -7.25
CA GLU A 170 -10.32 -7.26 -8.29
C GLU A 170 -9.51 -7.10 -9.58
N ASN A 171 -8.30 -6.53 -9.50
CA ASN A 171 -7.65 -5.92 -10.65
C ASN A 171 -6.28 -6.53 -10.98
N GLY A 172 -5.89 -7.58 -10.24
CA GLY A 172 -4.54 -8.11 -10.28
C GLY A 172 -3.55 -7.16 -9.59
N ILE A 173 -2.27 -7.54 -9.58
CA ILE A 173 -1.24 -6.77 -8.86
C ILE A 173 -0.68 -5.68 -9.78
N SER A 174 -1.01 -4.43 -9.49
CA SER A 174 -0.49 -3.22 -10.13
C SER A 174 0.87 -2.81 -9.58
N ALA A 175 1.59 -1.93 -10.28
CA ALA A 175 2.92 -1.47 -9.86
C ALA A 175 2.94 -0.83 -8.45
N ASP A 176 1.88 -0.09 -8.07
CA ASP A 176 1.79 0.49 -6.72
C ASP A 176 1.60 -0.62 -5.66
N GLU A 177 0.92 -1.72 -6.02
CA GLU A 177 0.78 -2.91 -5.17
C GLU A 177 2.06 -3.73 -5.09
N GLU A 178 2.85 -3.78 -6.17
CA GLU A 178 4.19 -4.37 -6.13
C GLU A 178 5.10 -3.62 -5.16
N GLU A 179 5.10 -2.28 -5.21
CA GLU A 179 5.90 -1.47 -4.28
C GLU A 179 5.41 -1.64 -2.83
N PHE A 180 4.09 -1.71 -2.61
CA PHE A 180 3.51 -2.04 -1.31
C PHE A 180 3.98 -3.41 -0.82
N LEU A 181 3.88 -4.45 -1.66
CA LEU A 181 4.27 -5.81 -1.32
C LEU A 181 5.74 -5.91 -0.95
N GLU A 182 6.60 -5.34 -1.79
CA GLU A 182 8.02 -5.29 -1.51
C GLU A 182 8.29 -4.53 -0.21
N SER A 183 7.56 -3.45 0.08
CA SER A 183 7.76 -2.72 1.34
C SER A 183 7.42 -3.57 2.57
N VAL A 184 6.36 -4.39 2.49
CA VAL A 184 5.98 -5.30 3.57
C VAL A 184 7.01 -6.42 3.70
N VAL A 185 7.43 -7.05 2.60
CA VAL A 185 8.47 -8.10 2.64
C VAL A 185 9.79 -7.54 3.17
N LYS A 186 10.21 -6.34 2.74
CA LYS A 186 11.40 -5.65 3.25
C LYS A 186 11.29 -5.23 4.73
N SER A 187 10.09 -5.24 5.30
CA SER A 187 9.90 -4.99 6.72
C SER A 187 10.07 -6.25 7.58
N VAL A 188 10.03 -7.44 6.95
CA VAL A 188 10.12 -8.72 7.63
C VAL A 188 11.52 -8.85 8.25
N LYS A 189 11.56 -8.96 9.57
CA LYS A 189 12.76 -9.27 10.33
C LYS A 189 12.58 -10.61 11.01
N ILE A 190 13.47 -11.53 10.68
CA ILE A 190 13.51 -12.85 11.28
C ILE A 190 14.78 -12.90 12.14
N PRO A 191 14.66 -13.12 13.46
CA PRO A 191 15.82 -13.25 14.32
C PRO A 191 16.75 -14.35 13.79
N HIS A 192 18.00 -14.01 13.49
CA HIS A 192 19.02 -15.03 13.27
C HIS A 192 19.39 -15.63 14.63
N GLU A 193 19.32 -16.96 14.74
CA GLU A 193 19.70 -17.69 15.94
C GLU A 193 21.20 -17.51 16.23
N LYS A 194 21.52 -16.41 16.94
CA LYS A 194 22.81 -16.11 17.56
C LYS A 194 22.60 -15.18 18.76
N GLU A 195 21.81 -15.61 19.74
CA GLU A 195 21.97 -15.14 21.11
C GLU A 195 21.50 -16.27 22.04
N GLU A 196 22.47 -17.07 22.51
CA GLU A 196 22.22 -18.00 23.61
C GLU A 196 21.69 -17.18 24.81
N PRO A 197 20.56 -17.56 25.42
CA PRO A 197 20.11 -16.91 26.63
C PRO A 197 21.15 -17.11 27.74
N PRO A 198 21.38 -16.11 28.63
CA PRO A 198 22.25 -16.29 29.78
C PRO A 198 21.74 -17.49 30.60
N LYS A 199 22.66 -18.41 30.94
CA LYS A 199 22.42 -19.72 31.60
C LYS A 199 21.75 -19.70 32.99
N SER A 200 21.04 -18.64 33.35
CA SER A 200 20.44 -18.46 34.68
C SER A 200 18.93 -18.78 34.76
N GLU A 201 18.23 -19.06 33.65
CA GLU A 201 16.75 -19.10 33.67
C GLU A 201 16.12 -20.41 33.14
N ILE A 202 16.89 -21.50 33.05
CA ILE A 202 16.41 -22.79 32.48
C ILE A 202 15.54 -23.60 33.47
N ALA A 203 15.20 -23.08 34.65
CA ALA A 203 14.45 -23.86 35.65
C ALA A 203 12.93 -23.62 35.69
N GLN A 204 12.33 -22.70 34.91
CA GLN A 204 10.91 -22.35 35.11
C GLN A 204 10.00 -22.25 33.88
N THR A 205 10.44 -22.57 32.66
CA THR A 205 9.58 -22.49 31.46
C THR A 205 9.49 -23.83 30.71
N LEU A 206 9.03 -24.88 31.40
CA LEU A 206 8.28 -25.96 30.76
C LEU A 206 6.83 -25.82 31.21
N ASN A 207 5.97 -25.26 30.34
CA ASN A 207 4.49 -25.12 30.41
C ASN A 207 3.92 -23.69 30.33
N SER A 208 4.56 -22.76 29.63
CA SER A 208 3.94 -21.46 29.35
C SER A 208 4.19 -21.04 27.91
N GLU A 209 3.12 -20.95 27.15
CA GLU A 209 3.03 -20.31 25.84
C GLU A 209 3.51 -18.85 25.95
N PRO A 210 4.33 -18.33 25.01
CA PRO A 210 4.95 -17.01 25.17
C PRO A 210 3.89 -15.91 25.05
N GLU A 211 3.79 -15.11 26.11
CA GLU A 211 2.91 -13.95 26.22
C GLU A 211 3.39 -12.83 25.27
N MET A 212 2.53 -12.43 24.33
CA MET A 212 2.83 -11.44 23.29
C MET A 212 2.62 -10.03 23.85
N LYS A 213 3.63 -9.15 23.77
CA LYS A 213 3.54 -7.74 24.19
C LYS A 213 3.49 -6.82 22.98
N GLU A 214 2.38 -6.08 22.84
CA GLU A 214 2.34 -4.89 21.99
C GLU A 214 3.29 -3.84 22.57
N THR A 215 4.36 -3.51 21.84
CA THR A 215 5.28 -2.45 22.24
C THR A 215 5.19 -1.32 21.20
N PRO A 216 4.53 -0.19 21.51
CA PRO A 216 4.64 1.00 20.69
C PRO A 216 6.04 1.57 20.86
N SER A 217 6.92 1.36 19.87
CA SER A 217 8.30 1.84 19.92
C SER A 217 8.45 3.17 19.18
N SER A 218 8.77 4.20 19.96
CA SER A 218 9.36 5.45 19.50
C SER A 218 10.80 5.17 19.04
N ALA A 219 11.03 5.10 17.73
CA ALA A 219 12.37 5.01 17.15
C ALA A 219 12.59 6.12 16.11
N GLN A 220 13.63 6.92 16.33
CA GLN A 220 14.07 7.98 15.43
C GLN A 220 14.49 7.44 14.05
N PRO A 221 14.30 8.21 12.96
CA PRO A 221 14.59 7.74 11.61
C PRO A 221 16.09 7.57 11.38
N LYS A 222 16.46 6.42 10.81
CA LYS A 222 17.80 6.17 10.25
C LYS A 222 17.81 6.69 8.81
N ASP A 223 18.90 7.34 8.46
CA ASP A 223 19.08 8.19 7.28
C ASP A 223 18.96 7.42 5.94
N THR A 224 17.73 7.27 5.44
CA THR A 224 17.39 6.84 4.07
C THR A 224 17.10 8.04 3.15
N SER A 225 17.42 9.27 3.58
CA SER A 225 16.89 10.50 2.97
C SER A 225 17.18 10.59 1.47
N LYS A 226 18.35 10.15 1.00
CA LYS A 226 18.79 10.49 -0.36
C LYS A 226 17.97 9.90 -1.52
N ASP A 227 17.36 8.73 -1.35
CA ASP A 227 16.56 8.10 -2.42
C ASP A 227 15.07 8.44 -2.30
N THR A 228 14.58 8.56 -1.07
CA THR A 228 13.25 9.09 -0.77
C THR A 228 13.14 10.56 -1.17
N ASP A 229 14.19 11.37 -0.99
CA ASP A 229 14.23 12.78 -1.37
C ASP A 229 14.08 12.94 -2.89
N ASN A 230 14.69 12.06 -3.70
CA ASN A 230 14.56 12.13 -5.15
C ASN A 230 13.15 11.77 -5.63
N LYS A 231 12.50 10.77 -5.02
CA LYS A 231 11.10 10.42 -5.33
C LYS A 231 10.13 11.53 -4.90
N VAL A 232 10.33 12.10 -3.72
CA VAL A 232 9.54 13.23 -3.21
C VAL A 232 9.73 14.47 -4.09
N ILE A 233 10.96 14.79 -4.50
CA ILE A 233 11.24 15.90 -5.40
C ILE A 233 10.55 15.69 -6.76
N GLN A 234 10.60 14.47 -7.33
CA GLN A 234 9.89 14.20 -8.59
C GLN A 234 8.37 14.34 -8.45
N LEU A 235 7.79 13.87 -7.35
CA LEU A 235 6.36 14.02 -7.09
C LEU A 235 5.98 15.50 -6.92
N LEU A 236 6.77 16.27 -6.19
CA LEU A 236 6.58 17.71 -6.02
C LEU A 236 6.68 18.46 -7.34
N ILE A 237 7.61 18.09 -8.22
CA ILE A 237 7.72 18.66 -9.57
C ILE A 237 6.46 18.37 -10.40
N ARG A 238 5.92 17.14 -10.32
CA ARG A 238 4.68 16.77 -11.02
C ARG A 238 3.48 17.54 -10.50
N ILE A 239 3.33 17.65 -9.18
CA ILE A 239 2.26 18.44 -8.53
C ILE A 239 2.39 19.92 -8.91
N LEU A 240 3.60 20.49 -8.84
CA LEU A 240 3.86 21.88 -9.22
C LEU A 240 3.54 22.11 -10.70
N GLY A 241 3.91 21.17 -11.58
CA GLY A 241 3.56 21.18 -12.99
C GLY A 241 2.05 21.19 -13.22
N ALA A 242 1.30 20.32 -12.52
CA ALA A 242 -0.16 20.29 -12.59
C ALA A 242 -0.79 21.58 -12.07
N VAL A 243 -0.31 22.12 -10.95
CA VAL A 243 -0.78 23.39 -10.39
C VAL A 243 -0.50 24.54 -11.37
N LEU A 244 0.69 24.63 -11.97
CA LEU A 244 1.01 25.63 -12.98
C LEU A 244 0.09 25.52 -14.21
N LEU A 245 -0.18 24.31 -14.68
CA LEU A 245 -1.06 24.07 -15.83
C LEU A 245 -2.50 24.47 -15.53
N ILE A 246 -3.00 24.12 -14.33
CA ILE A 246 -4.39 24.34 -13.92
C ILE A 246 -4.64 25.79 -13.47
N THR A 247 -3.62 26.52 -12.99
CA THR A 247 -3.81 27.87 -12.42
C THR A 247 -3.17 28.97 -13.26
N PHE A 248 -1.95 28.78 -13.75
CA PHE A 248 -1.15 29.83 -14.36
C PHE A 248 -1.54 30.07 -15.83
N ILE A 249 -1.78 29.00 -16.58
CA ILE A 249 -2.26 29.10 -17.97
C ILE A 249 -3.62 29.82 -18.04
N PRO A 250 -4.64 29.48 -17.21
CA PRO A 250 -5.89 30.24 -17.20
C PRO A 250 -5.71 31.69 -16.76
N LEU A 251 -4.75 31.99 -15.86
CA LEU A 251 -4.43 33.36 -15.45
C LEU A 251 -3.81 34.19 -16.59
N ILE A 252 -2.88 33.62 -17.35
CA ILE A 252 -2.26 34.29 -18.51
C ILE A 252 -3.32 34.53 -19.59
N ILE A 253 -4.12 33.52 -19.90
CA ILE A 253 -5.21 33.64 -20.88
C ILE A 253 -6.22 34.70 -20.42
N ARG A 254 -6.54 34.75 -19.12
CA ARG A 254 -7.38 35.80 -18.54
C ARG A 254 -6.76 37.20 -18.70
N MET A 255 -5.48 37.39 -18.37
CA MET A 255 -4.79 38.67 -18.56
C MET A 255 -4.83 39.11 -20.02
N PHE A 256 -4.62 38.18 -20.95
CA PHE A 256 -4.69 38.44 -22.37
C PHE A 256 -6.10 38.83 -22.84
N LEU A 257 -7.14 38.12 -22.39
CA LEU A 257 -8.53 38.42 -22.76
C LEU A 257 -9.01 39.77 -22.22
N PHE A 258 -8.61 40.14 -21.00
CA PHE A 258 -8.94 41.45 -20.43
C PHE A 258 -8.21 42.59 -21.14
N SER A 259 -6.96 42.38 -21.58
CA SER A 259 -6.21 43.39 -22.34
C SER A 259 -6.79 43.70 -23.73
N ARG A 260 -7.59 42.77 -24.30
CA ARG A 260 -8.18 42.92 -25.65
C ARG A 260 -9.61 43.45 -25.69
N GLY A 261 -10.17 43.83 -24.54
CA GLY A 261 -11.49 44.46 -24.49
C GLY A 261 -12.64 43.54 -24.96
N LEU A 262 -12.51 42.22 -24.73
CA LEU A 262 -13.57 41.28 -25.11
C LEU A 262 -14.90 41.65 -24.46
N SER A 263 -15.98 41.58 -25.24
CA SER A 263 -17.33 41.79 -24.72
C SER A 263 -17.63 40.79 -23.61
N ARG A 264 -18.44 41.22 -22.63
CA ARG A 264 -18.79 40.42 -21.44
C ARG A 264 -19.43 39.06 -21.78
N GLY A 265 -20.05 38.93 -22.96
CA GLY A 265 -20.56 37.67 -23.50
C GLY A 265 -19.45 36.78 -24.08
N GLY A 266 -18.53 37.34 -24.86
CA GLY A 266 -17.40 36.60 -25.43
C GLY A 266 -16.48 36.03 -24.35
N ALA A 267 -16.21 36.79 -23.29
CA ALA A 267 -15.40 36.32 -22.16
C ALA A 267 -16.03 35.12 -21.43
N LYS A 268 -17.37 35.08 -21.33
CA LYS A 268 -18.10 33.95 -20.72
C LYS A 268 -18.03 32.69 -21.58
N ALA A 269 -18.31 32.83 -22.88
CA ALA A 269 -18.25 31.70 -23.81
C ALA A 269 -16.84 31.10 -23.85
N PHE A 270 -15.82 31.96 -23.91
CA PHE A 270 -14.43 31.53 -23.90
C PHE A 270 -14.06 30.78 -22.62
N ALA A 271 -14.43 31.32 -21.45
CA ALA A 271 -14.12 30.66 -20.18
C ALA A 271 -14.72 29.24 -20.11
N ILE A 272 -15.98 29.08 -20.50
CA ILE A 272 -16.66 27.77 -20.50
C ILE A 272 -15.96 26.79 -21.45
N ILE A 273 -15.70 27.20 -22.70
CA ILE A 273 -15.04 26.36 -23.70
C ILE A 273 -13.64 25.93 -23.23
N TYR A 274 -12.87 26.87 -22.70
CA TYR A 274 -11.54 26.59 -22.17
C TYR A 274 -11.59 25.60 -21.00
N SER A 275 -12.56 25.75 -20.09
CA SER A 275 -12.74 24.86 -18.93
C SER A 275 -13.01 23.42 -19.37
N ILE A 276 -13.86 23.25 -20.38
CA ILE A 276 -14.19 21.94 -20.95
C ILE A 276 -12.94 21.32 -21.59
N LEU A 277 -12.19 22.10 -22.38
CA LEU A 277 -10.97 21.62 -23.05
C LEU A 277 -9.89 21.21 -22.03
N VAL A 278 -9.67 22.00 -20.98
CA VAL A 278 -8.70 21.67 -19.94
C VAL A 278 -9.12 20.43 -19.17
N SER A 279 -10.41 20.29 -18.86
CA SER A 279 -10.91 19.11 -18.14
C SER A 279 -10.79 17.84 -18.98
N ALA A 280 -11.09 17.93 -20.28
CA ALA A 280 -10.88 16.83 -21.22
C ALA A 280 -9.39 16.46 -21.37
N LEU A 281 -8.51 17.45 -21.38
CA LEU A 281 -7.05 17.23 -21.44
C LEU A 281 -6.54 16.57 -20.15
N VAL A 282 -6.95 17.05 -18.97
CA VAL A 282 -6.57 16.44 -17.69
C VAL A 282 -7.09 15.01 -17.59
N TRP A 283 -8.34 14.77 -17.99
CA TRP A 283 -8.90 13.42 -18.05
C TRP A 283 -8.10 12.50 -18.98
N TYR A 284 -7.75 12.97 -20.18
CA TYR A 284 -6.90 12.23 -21.12
C TYR A 284 -5.51 11.91 -20.54
N LEU A 285 -4.90 12.86 -19.83
CA LEU A 285 -3.58 12.66 -19.19
C LEU A 285 -3.63 11.66 -18.03
N ILE A 286 -4.75 11.62 -17.29
CA ILE A 286 -5.01 10.61 -16.24
C ILE A 286 -5.23 9.23 -16.87
N ASP A 287 -6.07 9.13 -17.90
CA ASP A 287 -6.35 7.86 -18.62
C ASP A 287 -5.07 7.24 -19.20
N LYS A 288 -4.17 8.07 -19.73
CA LYS A 288 -2.86 7.62 -20.26
C LYS A 288 -1.82 7.32 -19.19
N LYS A 289 -2.17 7.36 -17.90
CA LYS A 289 -1.27 7.18 -16.74
C LYS A 289 -0.05 8.11 -16.75
N LEU A 290 -0.06 9.19 -17.54
CA LEU A 290 1.04 10.15 -17.64
C LEU A 290 1.21 10.97 -16.36
N LEU A 291 0.15 11.05 -15.55
CA LEU A 291 0.14 11.71 -14.24
C LEU A 291 0.18 10.72 -13.06
N GLY A 292 0.26 9.42 -13.29
CA GLY A 292 0.13 8.37 -12.27
C GLY A 292 -1.32 8.02 -11.92
N ASN A 293 -1.54 7.23 -10.87
CA ASN A 293 -2.85 6.83 -10.34
C ASN A 293 -3.53 7.97 -9.57
N ILE A 294 -3.75 9.10 -10.26
CA ILE A 294 -4.48 10.22 -9.68
C ILE A 294 -5.98 9.90 -9.69
N PRO A 295 -6.69 10.03 -8.56
CA PRO A 295 -8.12 9.78 -8.49
C PRO A 295 -8.93 10.59 -9.52
N ILE A 296 -9.91 9.94 -10.16
CA ILE A 296 -10.66 10.49 -11.30
C ILE A 296 -11.39 11.80 -10.97
N TYR A 297 -11.72 12.03 -9.69
CA TYR A 297 -12.40 13.26 -9.24
C TYR A 297 -11.52 14.51 -9.41
N ILE A 298 -10.19 14.38 -9.51
CA ILE A 298 -9.26 15.49 -9.77
C ILE A 298 -9.47 16.08 -11.17
N ALA A 299 -9.98 15.30 -12.13
CA ALA A 299 -10.36 15.80 -13.46
C ALA A 299 -11.52 16.82 -13.41
N PHE A 300 -12.29 16.85 -12.32
CA PHE A 300 -13.40 17.79 -12.13
C PHE A 300 -13.00 19.07 -11.39
N ILE A 301 -11.79 19.13 -10.82
CA ILE A 301 -11.28 20.33 -10.15
C ILE A 301 -11.22 21.54 -11.12
N PRO A 302 -10.78 21.40 -12.38
CA PRO A 302 -10.83 22.51 -13.34
C PRO A 302 -12.25 23.02 -13.62
N LEU A 303 -13.27 22.14 -13.63
CA LEU A 303 -14.67 22.53 -13.79
C LEU A 303 -15.17 23.33 -12.59
N LEU A 304 -14.92 22.83 -11.38
CA LEU A 304 -15.25 23.53 -10.12
C LEU A 304 -14.53 24.88 -10.03
N TRP A 305 -13.24 24.91 -10.36
CA TRP A 305 -12.45 26.14 -10.36
C TRP A 305 -12.96 27.15 -11.38
N SER A 306 -13.41 26.69 -12.53
CA SER A 306 -14.01 27.55 -13.56
C SER A 306 -15.36 28.12 -13.13
N PHE A 307 -16.13 27.38 -12.34
CA PHE A 307 -17.35 27.90 -11.71
C PHE A 307 -17.05 28.95 -10.64
N VAL A 308 -15.99 28.75 -9.83
CA VAL A 308 -15.49 29.74 -8.88
C VAL A 308 -15.04 31.02 -9.60
N ILE A 309 -14.27 30.88 -10.68
CA ILE A 309 -13.85 32.01 -11.53
C ILE A 309 -15.07 32.72 -12.11
N TYR A 310 -16.07 32.00 -12.61
CA TYR A 310 -17.31 32.57 -13.12
C TYR A 310 -18.03 33.41 -12.06
N LYS A 311 -18.13 32.91 -10.82
CA LYS A 311 -18.75 33.64 -9.70
C LYS A 311 -17.96 34.89 -9.32
N ILE A 312 -16.63 34.82 -9.37
CA ILE A 312 -15.75 35.98 -9.14
C ILE A 312 -15.92 37.03 -10.25
N VAL A 313 -16.16 36.64 -11.50
CA VAL A 313 -16.33 37.56 -12.65
C VAL A 313 -17.74 38.17 -12.73
N LYS A 314 -18.75 37.51 -12.15
CA LYS A 314 -20.12 38.03 -12.10
C LYS A 314 -20.26 39.26 -11.19
N HIS A 315 -19.36 39.42 -10.21
CA HIS A 315 -19.31 40.51 -9.23
C HIS A 315 -18.11 41.42 -9.43
#